data_AF-A0A8H7UZX5-F1
#
_entry.id   AF-A0A8H7UZX5-F1
#
_cell.length_a   1.000
_cell.length_b   1.000
_cell.length_c   1.000
_cell.angle_alpha   90.00
_cell.angle_beta   90.00
_cell.angle_gamma   90.00
#
_symmetry.space_group_name_H-M   'P 1'
#
loop_
_entity.id
_entity.type
_entity.pdbx_description
1 polymer ?
#
loop_
_entity_poly.entity_id
_entity_poly.type
_entity_poly.pdbx_seq_one_letter_code
_entity_poly.pdbx_strand_id
1 'polypeptide(L)'
;KAAKKSNERLDRKARAKKKINDNDVSGMVGKDSVKLIGLRHGVTGMFYRTLKKREKERELVVVSIDEFKTSRICNICKADTLYKASRTRGFGVLVCKTCKTLWQRDVNTSKNMMSIASSIWNRDGRPTAFKRV
;
A
#
# COMPACT_ATOMS: atom_id res chain seq x y z
N LYS A 1 -31.04 -4.55 35.83
CA LYS A 1 -29.91 -5.21 35.13
C LYS A 1 -29.95 -5.11 33.59
N ALA A 2 -31.10 -4.83 32.94
CA ALA A 2 -31.21 -4.71 31.48
C ALA A 2 -30.64 -3.39 30.90
N ALA A 3 -30.84 -2.25 31.56
CA ALA A 3 -30.40 -0.93 31.08
C ALA A 3 -28.87 -0.75 31.00
N LYS A 4 -28.10 -1.48 31.83
CA LYS A 4 -26.63 -1.45 31.80
C LYS A 4 -26.07 -2.15 30.56
N LYS A 5 -26.74 -3.23 30.13
CA LYS A 5 -26.39 -4.04 28.95
C LYS A 5 -26.71 -3.33 27.63
N SER A 6 -27.76 -2.49 27.60
CA SER A 6 -28.09 -1.68 26.41
C SER A 6 -27.10 -0.54 26.21
N ASN A 7 -26.67 0.14 27.28
CA ASN A 7 -25.62 1.17 27.22
C ASN A 7 -24.27 0.60 26.76
N GLU A 8 -23.86 -0.55 27.29
CA GLU A 8 -22.62 -1.21 26.86
C GLU A 8 -22.63 -1.60 25.36
N ARG A 9 -23.80 -1.96 24.84
CA ARG A 9 -24.00 -2.32 23.42
C ARG A 9 -24.02 -1.09 22.51
N LEU A 10 -24.53 0.04 23.01
CA LEU A 10 -24.48 1.34 22.33
C LEU A 10 -23.05 1.90 22.32
N ASP A 11 -22.31 1.78 23.42
CA ASP A 11 -20.90 2.19 23.52
C ASP A 11 -19.98 1.35 22.64
N ARG A 12 -20.21 0.03 22.56
CA ARG A 12 -19.50 -0.84 21.59
C ARG A 12 -19.80 -0.44 20.14
N LYS A 13 -21.05 -0.08 19.82
CA LYS A 13 -21.44 0.42 18.48
C LYS A 13 -20.84 1.81 18.20
N ALA A 14 -20.71 2.67 19.21
CA ALA A 14 -20.06 3.98 19.08
C ALA A 14 -18.54 3.84 18.87
N ARG A 15 -17.87 2.90 19.57
CA ARG A 15 -16.46 2.55 19.32
C ARG A 15 -16.22 1.95 17.94
N ALA A 16 -17.15 1.12 17.44
CA ALA A 16 -17.08 0.57 16.08
C ALA A 16 -17.33 1.62 14.98
N LYS A 17 -17.97 2.76 15.31
CA LYS A 17 -18.25 3.87 14.40
C LYS A 17 -17.18 4.97 14.39
N LYS A 18 -16.07 4.82 15.11
CA LYS A 18 -14.93 5.74 14.95
C LYS A 18 -14.29 5.49 13.58
N LYS A 19 -14.90 6.10 12.55
CA LYS A 19 -14.38 6.20 11.19
C LYS A 19 -12.92 6.63 11.32
N ILE A 20 -12.05 5.77 10.83
CA ILE A 20 -10.66 6.13 10.57
C ILE A 20 -10.75 7.33 9.62
N ASN A 21 -9.98 8.38 9.88
CA ASN A 21 -10.00 9.57 9.04
C ASN A 21 -9.41 9.14 7.67
N ASP A 22 -10.29 8.89 6.70
CA ASP A 22 -10.08 8.11 5.48
C ASP A 22 -9.39 8.90 4.35
N ASN A 23 -8.64 9.97 4.67
CA ASN A 23 -8.11 10.85 3.63
C ASN A 23 -6.81 10.35 2.95
N ASP A 24 -6.13 9.33 3.51
CA ASP A 24 -4.85 8.83 2.95
C ASP A 24 -4.86 7.36 2.49
N VAL A 25 -6.02 6.69 2.48
CA VAL A 25 -6.12 5.22 2.30
C VAL A 25 -7.02 4.78 1.13
N SER A 26 -7.21 5.65 0.13
CA SER A 26 -8.04 5.40 -1.06
C SER A 26 -7.67 4.10 -1.81
N GLY A 27 -6.42 3.65 -1.70
CA GLY A 27 -5.92 2.46 -2.38
C GLY A 27 -6.35 1.12 -1.77
N MET A 28 -6.46 1.03 -0.42
CA MET A 28 -6.56 -0.25 0.31
C MET A 28 -7.88 -0.45 1.06
N VAL A 29 -8.60 0.63 1.42
CA VAL A 29 -9.83 0.55 2.22
C VAL A 29 -11.04 0.40 1.29
N GLY A 30 -11.92 -0.57 1.57
CA GLY A 30 -13.18 -0.75 0.84
C GLY A 30 -13.12 -1.59 -0.43
N LYS A 31 -11.92 -2.02 -0.88
CA LYS A 31 -11.74 -2.89 -2.06
C LYS A 31 -11.83 -4.40 -1.78
N ASP A 32 -12.19 -4.77 -0.56
CA ASP A 32 -12.40 -6.16 -0.13
C ASP A 32 -13.61 -6.84 -0.81
N SER A 33 -14.34 -6.12 -1.68
CA SER A 33 -15.64 -6.46 -2.24
C SER A 33 -15.60 -7.26 -3.55
N VAL A 34 -14.44 -7.42 -4.21
CA VAL A 34 -14.34 -8.26 -5.43
C VAL A 34 -14.18 -9.73 -5.04
N LYS A 35 -15.27 -10.48 -5.18
CA LYS A 35 -15.31 -11.92 -4.90
C LYS A 35 -14.70 -12.72 -6.06
N LEU A 36 -13.42 -13.08 -5.95
CA LEU A 36 -12.83 -14.15 -6.78
C LEU A 36 -13.16 -15.51 -6.17
N ILE A 37 -13.85 -16.38 -6.92
CA ILE A 37 -14.27 -17.71 -6.46
C ILE A 37 -13.02 -18.51 -6.04
N GLY A 38 -13.04 -19.06 -4.82
CA GLY A 38 -11.96 -19.92 -4.29
C GLY A 38 -10.81 -19.21 -3.56
N LEU A 39 -10.80 -17.88 -3.45
CA LEU A 39 -9.75 -17.11 -2.74
C LEU A 39 -10.30 -16.45 -1.48
N ARG A 40 -9.49 -16.32 -0.42
CA ARG A 40 -9.88 -15.59 0.81
C ARG A 40 -10.01 -14.09 0.50
N HIS A 41 -11.22 -13.54 0.61
CA HIS A 41 -11.46 -12.09 0.48
C HIS A 41 -11.19 -11.36 1.80
N GLY A 42 -10.97 -10.04 1.75
CA GLY A 42 -10.82 -9.22 2.96
C GLY A 42 -9.45 -9.28 3.65
N VAL A 43 -8.47 -9.98 3.06
CA VAL A 43 -7.14 -10.13 3.67
C VAL A 43 -6.40 -8.79 3.73
N THR A 44 -6.55 -7.93 2.70
CA THR A 44 -5.97 -6.58 2.68
C THR A 44 -6.49 -5.74 3.83
N GLY A 45 -7.82 -5.71 4.04
CA GLY A 45 -8.43 -5.01 5.17
C GLY A 45 -8.00 -5.56 6.52
N MET A 46 -7.90 -6.89 6.69
CA MET A 46 -7.39 -7.49 7.92
C MET A 46 -5.92 -7.12 8.18
N PHE A 47 -5.08 -7.24 7.16
CA PHE A 47 -3.66 -6.92 7.24
C PHE A 47 -3.44 -5.46 7.64
N TYR A 48 -4.16 -4.53 6.99
CA TYR A 48 -4.08 -3.11 7.33
C TYR A 48 -4.54 -2.82 8.76
N ARG A 49 -5.64 -3.44 9.22
CA ARG A 49 -6.11 -3.30 10.62
C ARG A 49 -5.07 -3.81 11.61
N THR A 50 -4.42 -4.94 11.33
CA THR A 50 -3.34 -5.47 12.18
C THR A 50 -2.15 -4.51 12.23
N LEU A 51 -1.71 -3.98 11.09
CA LEU A 51 -0.63 -3.00 11.05
C LEU A 51 -0.98 -1.73 11.86
N LYS A 52 -2.18 -1.17 11.67
CA LYS A 52 -2.63 0.01 12.42
C LYS A 52 -2.84 -0.24 13.91
N LYS A 53 -3.12 -1.50 14.32
CA LYS A 53 -3.13 -1.87 15.73
C LYS A 53 -1.71 -1.79 16.32
N ARG A 54 -0.74 -2.41 15.65
CA ARG A 54 0.67 -2.40 16.07
C ARG A 54 1.31 -1.01 16.05
N GLU A 55 0.87 -0.15 15.13
CA GLU A 55 1.25 1.27 15.12
C GLU A 55 0.80 2.01 16.38
N LYS A 56 -0.43 1.76 16.86
CA LYS A 56 -0.94 2.36 18.11
C LYS A 56 -0.19 1.85 19.35
N GLU A 57 0.26 0.61 19.28
CA GLU A 57 1.11 -0.03 20.29
C GLU A 57 2.57 0.44 20.21
N ARG A 58 2.89 1.35 19.27
CA ARG A 58 4.23 1.92 19.02
C ARG A 58 5.29 0.88 18.63
N GLU A 59 4.86 -0.26 18.11
CA GLU A 59 5.77 -1.33 17.68
C GLU A 59 6.34 -1.07 16.27
N LEU A 60 5.62 -0.30 15.45
CA LEU A 60 5.99 0.03 14.08
C LEU A 60 5.38 1.36 13.63
N VAL A 61 5.84 1.88 12.49
CA VAL A 61 5.26 3.05 11.81
C VAL A 61 4.66 2.59 10.48
N VAL A 62 3.41 2.95 10.19
CA VAL A 62 2.73 2.60 8.93
C VAL A 62 2.60 3.85 8.08
N VAL A 63 3.41 3.91 7.03
CA VAL A 63 3.34 4.98 6.03
C VAL A 63 2.60 4.46 4.79
N SER A 64 1.50 5.11 4.44
CA SER A 64 0.81 4.89 3.17
C SER A 64 1.50 5.68 2.05
N ILE A 65 1.86 4.99 0.96
CA ILE A 65 2.51 5.60 -0.20
C ILE A 65 1.67 5.33 -1.44
N ASP A 66 1.34 6.38 -2.19
CA ASP A 66 0.71 6.24 -3.51
C ASP A 66 1.62 5.48 -4.47
N GLU A 67 1.08 4.44 -5.12
CA GLU A 67 1.80 3.54 -6.02
C GLU A 67 2.06 4.12 -7.43
N PHE A 68 1.69 5.37 -7.68
CA PHE A 68 1.84 5.96 -9.02
C PHE A 68 3.24 5.74 -9.63
N LYS A 69 3.29 5.03 -10.77
CA LYS A 69 4.48 4.65 -11.56
C LYS A 69 5.55 3.83 -10.82
N THR A 70 5.32 3.35 -9.59
CA THR A 70 6.32 2.62 -8.80
C THR A 70 6.77 1.31 -9.46
N SER A 71 5.89 0.65 -10.21
CA SER A 71 6.20 -0.58 -10.96
C SER A 71 6.82 -0.34 -12.35
N ARG A 72 6.85 0.91 -12.82
CA ARG A 72 7.33 1.30 -14.15
C ARG A 72 8.70 1.97 -14.15
N ILE A 73 9.01 2.69 -13.08
CA ILE A 73 10.29 3.37 -12.93
C ILE A 73 11.36 2.38 -12.47
N CYS A 74 12.51 2.37 -13.15
CA CYS A 74 13.67 1.62 -12.69
C CYS A 74 14.22 2.26 -11.42
N ASN A 75 14.34 1.49 -10.34
CA ASN A 75 14.84 2.00 -9.07
C ASN A 75 16.29 2.53 -9.15
N ILE A 76 17.11 2.00 -10.06
CA ILE A 76 18.49 2.46 -10.28
C ILE A 76 18.50 3.73 -11.13
N CYS A 77 17.90 3.70 -12.32
CA CYS A 77 17.98 4.82 -13.26
C CYS A 77 17.06 6.00 -12.92
N LYS A 78 16.08 5.80 -12.03
CA LYS A 78 15.03 6.78 -11.68
C LYS A 78 14.22 7.27 -12.90
N ALA A 79 14.09 6.44 -13.93
CA ALA A 79 13.38 6.76 -15.17
C ALA A 79 12.35 5.66 -15.53
N ASP A 80 11.29 6.05 -16.26
CA ASP A 80 10.23 5.15 -16.75
C ASP A 80 10.72 4.37 -17.97
N THR A 81 11.58 3.38 -17.70
CA THR A 81 12.33 2.63 -18.72
C THR A 81 12.13 1.13 -18.61
N LEU A 82 11.23 0.66 -17.73
CA LEU A 82 10.96 -0.76 -17.56
C LEU A 82 10.01 -1.28 -18.64
N TYR A 83 10.35 -2.44 -19.21
CA TYR A 83 9.50 -3.19 -20.13
C TYR A 83 9.45 -4.65 -19.73
N LYS A 84 8.46 -5.39 -20.23
CA LYS A 84 8.29 -6.80 -19.91
C LYS A 84 9.47 -7.63 -20.45
N ALA A 85 10.01 -8.52 -19.63
CA ALA A 85 11.03 -9.47 -20.06
C ALA A 85 10.47 -10.45 -21.10
N SER A 86 11.19 -10.66 -22.21
CA SER A 86 10.87 -11.70 -23.18
C SER A 86 10.91 -13.09 -22.52
N ARG A 87 10.11 -14.04 -23.03
CA ARG A 87 10.06 -15.44 -22.56
C ARG A 87 9.61 -15.63 -21.10
N THR A 88 8.99 -14.62 -20.49
CA THR A 88 8.34 -14.74 -19.18
C THR A 88 6.81 -14.64 -19.32
N ARG A 89 6.08 -15.44 -18.56
CA ARG A 89 4.61 -15.34 -18.47
C ARG A 89 4.24 -14.20 -17.51
N GLY A 90 3.18 -13.46 -17.86
CA GLY A 90 2.69 -12.34 -17.06
C GLY A 90 3.64 -11.14 -17.05
N PHE A 91 3.57 -10.36 -15.97
CA PHE A 91 4.28 -9.08 -15.81
C PHE A 91 5.21 -9.06 -14.59
N GLY A 92 5.48 -10.22 -13.98
CA GLY A 92 6.28 -10.34 -12.76
C GLY A 92 7.77 -10.03 -12.95
N VAL A 93 8.27 -10.06 -14.19
CA VAL A 93 9.68 -9.78 -14.52
C VAL A 93 9.78 -8.67 -15.55
N LEU A 94 10.56 -7.64 -15.24
CA LEU A 94 10.76 -6.45 -16.06
C LEU A 94 12.26 -6.25 -16.35
N VAL A 95 12.59 -5.63 -17.48
CA VAL A 95 13.96 -5.27 -17.85
C VAL A 95 14.03 -3.76 -18.03
N CYS A 96 15.10 -3.13 -17.54
CA CYS A 96 15.36 -1.72 -17.78
C CYS A 96 16.01 -1.50 -19.15
N LYS A 97 15.45 -0.60 -19.98
CA LYS A 97 16.05 -0.25 -21.29
C LYS A 97 17.44 0.34 -21.16
N THR A 98 17.70 1.10 -20.09
CA THR A 98 18.94 1.86 -19.88
C THR A 98 20.04 1.01 -19.23
N CYS A 99 19.83 0.54 -18.00
CA CYS A 99 20.86 -0.19 -17.24
C CYS A 99 20.83 -1.71 -17.44
N LYS A 100 19.89 -2.23 -18.26
CA LYS A 100 19.70 -3.65 -18.57
C LYS A 100 19.42 -4.56 -17.36
N THR A 101 19.28 -4.01 -16.16
CA THR A 101 18.92 -4.77 -14.95
C THR A 101 17.57 -5.47 -15.14
N LEU A 102 17.55 -6.75 -14.79
CA LEU A 102 16.35 -7.57 -14.70
C LEU A 102 15.77 -7.44 -13.28
N TRP A 103 14.50 -7.09 -13.21
CA TRP A 103 13.77 -6.82 -11.99
C TRP A 103 12.64 -7.82 -11.81
N GLN A 104 12.51 -8.39 -10.61
CA GLN A 104 11.22 -8.83 -10.14
C GLN A 104 10.38 -7.56 -9.85
N ARG A 105 9.19 -7.47 -10.44
CA ARG A 105 8.35 -6.25 -10.47
C ARG A 105 8.09 -5.73 -9.05
N ASP A 106 7.76 -6.61 -8.12
CA ASP A 106 7.35 -6.23 -6.76
C ASP A 106 8.54 -5.78 -5.93
N VAL A 107 9.73 -6.37 -6.11
CA VAL A 107 10.99 -5.93 -5.52
C VAL A 107 11.33 -4.52 -5.99
N ASN A 108 11.25 -4.25 -7.30
CA ASN A 108 11.47 -2.90 -7.82
C ASN A 108 10.45 -1.90 -7.27
N THR A 109 9.17 -2.29 -7.27
CA THR A 109 8.07 -1.49 -6.73
C THR A 109 8.29 -1.14 -5.26
N SER A 110 8.66 -2.13 -4.45
CA SER A 110 8.92 -1.97 -3.01
C SER A 110 10.10 -1.03 -2.75
N LYS A 111 11.19 -1.17 -3.51
CA LYS A 111 12.35 -0.26 -3.41
C LYS A 111 11.97 1.18 -3.80
N ASN A 112 11.11 1.35 -4.80
CA ASN A 112 10.61 2.67 -5.19
C ASN A 112 9.70 3.28 -4.12
N MET A 113 8.78 2.50 -3.55
CA MET A 113 7.92 2.96 -2.44
C MET A 113 8.75 3.37 -1.22
N MET A 114 9.80 2.60 -0.88
CA MET A 114 10.72 2.97 0.19
C MET A 114 11.48 4.27 -0.13
N SER A 115 12.00 4.41 -1.36
CA SER A 115 12.70 5.64 -1.79
C SER A 115 11.80 6.87 -1.71
N ILE A 116 10.51 6.74 -2.04
CA ILE A 116 9.52 7.82 -1.88
C ILE A 116 9.31 8.13 -0.40
N ALA A 117 9.12 7.11 0.44
CA ALA A 117 8.90 7.28 1.86
C ALA A 117 10.08 8.00 2.52
N SER A 118 11.32 7.59 2.22
CA SER A 118 12.54 8.24 2.73
C SER A 118 12.64 9.71 2.29
N SER A 119 12.34 10.00 1.02
CA SER A 119 12.35 11.37 0.49
C SER A 119 11.34 12.28 1.21
N ILE A 120 10.13 11.77 1.46
CA ILE A 120 9.10 12.49 2.22
C ILE A 120 9.55 12.69 3.67
N TRP A 121 10.12 11.66 4.29
CA TRP A 121 10.63 11.71 5.67
C TRP A 121 11.74 12.76 5.85
N ASN A 122 12.63 12.87 4.86
CA ASN A 122 13.72 13.82 4.84
C ASN A 122 13.30 15.24 4.44
N ARG A 123 12.00 15.51 4.23
CA ARG A 123 11.43 16.79 3.81
C ARG A 123 11.79 17.23 2.38
N ASP A 124 12.33 16.34 1.55
CA ASP A 124 12.56 16.58 0.12
C ASP A 124 11.27 16.49 -0.70
N GLY A 125 10.20 16.00 -0.08
CA GLY A 125 8.91 15.77 -0.73
C GLY A 125 8.93 14.53 -1.62
N ARG A 126 7.89 14.37 -2.45
CA ARG A 126 7.78 13.22 -3.36
C ARG A 126 8.65 13.44 -4.60
N PRO A 127 9.52 12.48 -4.99
CA PRO A 127 10.37 12.67 -6.17
C PRO A 127 9.54 12.86 -7.45
N THR A 128 9.99 13.76 -8.33
CA THR A 128 9.25 14.21 -9.52
C THR A 128 8.79 13.06 -10.42
N ALA A 129 9.61 12.02 -10.59
CA ALA A 129 9.26 10.85 -11.40
C ALA A 129 7.98 10.13 -10.91
N PHE A 130 7.66 10.24 -9.62
CA PHE A 130 6.51 9.60 -8.99
C PHE A 130 5.33 10.56 -8.74
N LYS A 131 5.41 11.84 -9.13
CA LYS A 131 4.29 12.78 -8.99
C LYS A 131 3.25 12.56 -10.09
N ARG A 132 1.96 12.71 -9.76
CA ARG A 132 0.89 12.86 -10.74
C ARG A 132 0.98 14.29 -11.28
N VAL A 133 1.01 14.43 -12.61
CA VAL A 133 0.99 15.72 -13.30
C VAL A 133 -0.45 16.15 -13.49
#